data_AF-A0A1L5KK36-F1
#
_entry.id   AF-A0A1L5KK36-F1
#
_cell.length_a   1.000
_cell.length_b   1.000
_cell.length_c   1.000
_cell.angle_alpha   90.00
_cell.angle_beta   90.00
_cell.angle_gamma   90.00
#
_symmetry.space_group_name_H-M   'P 1'
#
loop_
_entity.id
_entity.type
_entity.pdbx_description
1 polymer ?
#
loop_
_entity_poly.entity_id
_entity_poly.type
_entity_poly.pdbx_seq_one_letter_code
_entity_poly.pdbx_strand_id
1 'polypeptide(L)'
;MKRQYASIDIARYVSALLVVCIHTFPFLEISETFNTYFIHTVCRLAVPFFFTTSGFFFFRNYDSENEDLNETRLKKALIRLFRIYLIWTIIYLP
;
A
#
# COMPACT_ATOMS: atom_id res chain seq x y z
N MET A 1 -1.19 -15.47 -22.04
CA MET A 1 -0.02 -14.63 -21.71
C MET A 1 -0.41 -13.65 -20.61
N LYS A 2 0.24 -13.67 -19.43
CA LYS A 2 -0.11 -12.74 -18.33
C LYS A 2 0.31 -11.33 -18.71
N ARG A 3 -0.61 -10.36 -18.68
CA ARG A 3 -0.33 -8.95 -18.97
C ARG A 3 0.47 -8.34 -17.81
N GLN A 4 1.72 -7.96 -18.08
CA GLN A 4 2.64 -7.35 -17.12
C GLN A 4 2.49 -5.82 -17.16
N TYR A 5 2.49 -5.16 -15.99
CA TYR A 5 2.33 -3.71 -15.88
C TYR A 5 3.59 -3.07 -15.30
N ALA A 6 4.63 -2.95 -16.13
CA ALA A 6 5.93 -2.40 -15.71
C ALA A 6 5.81 -1.02 -15.04
N SER A 7 4.92 -0.15 -15.52
CA SER A 7 4.70 1.17 -14.93
C SER A 7 4.12 1.11 -13.51
N ILE A 8 3.21 0.16 -13.24
CA ILE A 8 2.66 -0.04 -11.89
C ILE A 8 3.72 -0.63 -10.97
N ASP A 9 4.59 -1.50 -11.49
CA ASP A 9 5.71 -2.08 -10.74
C ASP A 9 6.69 -0.98 -10.32
N ILE A 10 7.11 -0.11 -11.25
CA ILE A 10 7.99 1.04 -10.96
C ILE A 10 7.33 1.98 -9.95
N ALA A 11 6.07 2.33 -10.15
CA ALA A 11 5.36 3.24 -9.24
C ALA A 11 5.24 2.64 -7.82
N ARG A 12 5.09 1.32 -7.67
CA ARG A 12 5.14 0.65 -6.36
C ARG A 12 6.50 0.78 -5.68
N TYR A 13 7.60 0.68 -6.42
CA TYR A 13 8.94 0.94 -5.88
C TYR A 13 9.11 2.39 -5.43
N VAL A 14 8.66 3.35 -6.23
CA VAL A 14 8.67 4.77 -5.85
C VAL A 14 7.84 5.01 -4.59
N SER A 15 6.62 4.46 -4.52
CA SER A 15 5.78 4.56 -3.33
C SER A 15 6.40 3.90 -2.09
N ALA A 16 7.13 2.79 -2.25
CA ALA A 16 7.85 2.18 -1.13
C ALA A 16 8.93 3.13 -0.56
N LEU A 17 9.67 3.84 -1.41
CA LEU A 17 10.62 4.87 -0.97
C LEU A 17 9.92 6.01 -0.22
N LEU A 18 8.76 6.45 -0.71
CA LEU A 18 7.97 7.47 -0.04
C LEU A 18 7.50 7.04 1.36
N VAL A 19 7.14 5.77 1.57
CA VAL A 19 6.83 5.24 2.93
C VAL A 19 8.04 5.36 3.84
N VAL A 20 9.24 5.03 3.35
CA VAL A 20 10.48 5.20 4.14
C VAL A 20 10.67 6.66 4.54
N CYS A 21 10.47 7.60 3.61
CA CYS A 21 10.60 9.03 3.89
C CYS A 21 9.66 9.52 5.01
N ILE A 22 8.44 8.97 5.12
CA ILE A 22 7.49 9.31 6.21
C ILE A 22 8.08 8.98 7.59
N HIS A 23 8.91 7.95 7.70
CA HIS A 23 9.47 7.50 8.97
C HIS A 23 10.87 8.04 9.27
N THR A 24 11.61 8.49 8.27
CA THR A 24 12.99 8.99 8.45
C THR A 24 13.09 10.51 8.49
N PHE A 25 12.05 11.24 8.06
CA PHE A 25 12.02 12.71 8.00
C PHE A 25 13.29 13.31 7.34
N PRO A 26 13.59 12.98 6.08
CA PRO A 26 14.90 13.18 5.47
C PRO A 26 15.34 14.64 5.33
N PHE A 27 14.42 15.59 5.43
CA PHE A 27 14.69 17.02 5.23
C PHE A 27 14.54 17.85 6.50
N LEU A 28 14.35 17.21 7.66
CA LEU A 28 14.10 17.90 8.92
C LEU A 28 15.23 18.86 9.29
N GLU A 29 16.50 18.45 9.09
CA GLU A 29 17.68 19.27 9.38
C GLU A 29 17.91 20.42 8.39
N ILE A 30 17.31 20.35 7.19
CA ILE A 30 17.45 21.38 6.16
C ILE A 30 16.39 22.47 6.33
N SER A 31 15.12 22.05 6.47
CA SER A 31 13.99 22.95 6.69
C SER A 31 12.79 22.16 7.20
N GLU A 32 12.34 22.52 8.40
CA GLU A 32 11.15 21.91 9.01
C GLU A 32 9.87 22.15 8.17
N THR A 33 9.73 23.36 7.60
CA THR A 33 8.59 23.71 6.74
C THR A 33 8.58 22.87 5.47
N PHE A 34 9.73 22.71 4.82
CA PHE A 34 9.84 21.89 3.61
C PHE A 34 9.58 20.42 3.90
N ASN A 35 10.19 19.89 4.98
CA ASN A 35 9.96 18.52 5.41
C ASN A 35 8.47 18.26 5.67
N THR A 36 7.80 19.12 6.42
CA THR A 36 6.36 19.01 6.69
C THR A 36 5.56 18.97 5.39
N TYR A 37 5.78 19.90 4.46
CA TYR A 37 5.05 19.91 3.19
C TYR A 37 5.33 18.65 2.36
N PHE A 38 6.58 18.23 2.25
CA PHE A 38 6.98 17.04 1.51
C PHE A 38 6.33 15.76 2.07
N ILE A 39 6.36 15.58 3.39
CA ILE A 39 5.75 14.42 4.05
C ILE A 39 4.23 14.42 3.89
N HIS A 40 3.57 15.55 4.17
CA HIS A 40 2.11 15.61 4.18
C HIS A 40 1.48 15.61 2.79
N THR A 41 2.18 16.07 1.76
CA THR A 41 1.67 16.16 0.39
C THR A 41 2.19 15.04 -0.49
N VAL A 42 3.51 14.90 -0.66
CA VAL A 42 4.09 13.97 -1.63
C VAL A 42 4.15 12.56 -1.05
N CYS A 43 4.76 12.39 0.13
CA CYS A 43 4.97 11.06 0.68
C CYS A 43 3.67 10.36 1.04
N ARG A 44 2.66 11.14 1.48
CA ARG A 44 1.34 10.62 1.85
C ARG A 44 0.58 9.99 0.67
N LEU A 45 1.02 10.20 -0.58
CA LEU A 45 0.47 9.50 -1.76
C LEU A 45 0.78 8.00 -1.77
N ALA A 46 1.80 7.54 -1.04
CA ALA A 46 2.22 6.14 -1.06
C ALA A 46 1.11 5.18 -0.61
N VAL A 47 0.45 5.48 0.51
CA VAL A 47 -0.62 4.65 1.07
C VAL A 47 -1.84 4.53 0.14
N PRO A 48 -2.46 5.63 -0.34
CA PRO A 48 -3.59 5.54 -1.27
C PRO A 48 -3.18 4.87 -2.59
N PHE A 49 -1.95 5.07 -3.09
CA PHE A 49 -1.48 4.36 -4.26
C PHE A 49 -1.40 2.83 -4.07
N PHE A 50 -0.83 2.37 -2.95
CA PHE A 50 -0.82 0.93 -2.64
C PHE A 50 -2.23 0.35 -2.48
N PHE A 51 -3.15 1.12 -1.91
CA PHE A 51 -4.55 0.74 -1.80
C PHE A 51 -5.23 0.61 -3.17
N THR A 52 -5.12 1.63 -4.02
CA THR A 52 -5.71 1.65 -5.36
C THR A 52 -5.13 0.55 -6.25
N THR A 53 -3.82 0.32 -6.24
CA THR A 53 -3.19 -0.75 -7.02
C THR A 53 -3.62 -2.14 -6.54
N SER A 54 -3.76 -2.34 -5.23
CA SER A 54 -4.29 -3.60 -4.67
C SER A 54 -5.73 -3.84 -5.12
N GLY A 55 -6.58 -2.81 -5.09
CA GLY A 55 -7.96 -2.88 -5.59
C GLY A 55 -8.03 -3.18 -7.08
N PHE A 56 -7.22 -2.50 -7.90
CA PHE A 56 -7.13 -2.74 -9.34
C PHE A 56 -6.80 -4.20 -9.66
N PHE A 57 -5.79 -4.78 -8.99
CA PHE A 57 -5.41 -6.18 -9.21
C PHE A 57 -6.43 -7.18 -8.65
N PHE A 58 -7.15 -6.81 -7.59
CA PHE A 58 -8.26 -7.61 -7.07
C PHE A 58 -9.40 -7.68 -8.10
N PHE A 59 -9.91 -6.54 -8.55
CA PHE A 59 -11.01 -6.47 -9.51
C PHE A 59 -10.64 -6.96 -10.91
N ARG A 60 -9.37 -6.89 -11.33
CA ARG A 60 -8.93 -7.49 -12.60
C ARG A 60 -9.15 -9.00 -12.65
N ASN A 61 -9.11 -9.67 -11.50
CA ASN A 61 -9.37 -11.09 -11.40
C ASN A 61 -10.82 -11.37 -10.99
N TYR A 62 -11.71 -10.39 -10.96
CA TYR A 62 -13.10 -10.58 -10.56
C TYR A 62 -13.83 -11.44 -11.60
N ASP A 63 -14.55 -12.44 -11.12
CA ASP A 63 -15.33 -13.36 -11.95
C ASP A 63 -16.83 -13.07 -11.79
N SER A 64 -17.46 -12.47 -12.80
CA SER A 64 -18.87 -12.07 -12.71
C SER A 64 -19.85 -13.23 -12.58
N GLU A 65 -19.44 -14.45 -12.95
CA GLU A 65 -20.30 -15.63 -12.92
C GLU A 65 -20.14 -16.44 -11.63
N ASN A 66 -19.13 -16.12 -10.82
CA ASN A 66 -18.71 -16.96 -9.70
C ASN A 66 -18.47 -16.12 -8.42
N GLU A 67 -19.57 -15.67 -7.82
CA GLU A 67 -19.57 -14.80 -6.64
C GLU A 67 -18.87 -15.46 -5.43
N ASP A 68 -19.07 -16.77 -5.22
CA ASP A 68 -18.42 -17.54 -4.14
C ASP A 68 -16.88 -17.51 -4.24
N LEU A 69 -16.34 -17.58 -5.47
CA LEU A 69 -14.89 -17.50 -5.71
C LEU A 69 -14.36 -16.10 -5.38
N ASN A 70 -15.12 -15.05 -5.71
CA ASN A 70 -14.74 -13.67 -5.41
C ASN A 70 -14.76 -13.41 -3.90
N GLU A 71 -15.80 -13.85 -3.21
CA GLU A 71 -15.88 -13.76 -1.75
C GLU A 71 -14.69 -14.46 -1.09
N THR A 72 -14.36 -15.66 -1.56
CA THR A 72 -13.23 -16.44 -1.01
C THR A 72 -11.91 -15.69 -1.20
N ARG A 73 -11.70 -15.07 -2.36
CA ARG A 73 -10.51 -14.24 -2.64
C ARG A 73 -10.45 -13.01 -1.74
N LEU A 74 -11.58 -12.34 -1.53
CA LEU A 74 -11.67 -11.18 -0.64
C LEU A 74 -11.38 -11.58 0.80
N LYS A 75 -12.07 -12.61 1.32
CA LYS A 75 -11.86 -13.16 2.66
C LYS A 75 -10.38 -13.52 2.87
N LYS A 76 -9.74 -14.17 1.90
CA LYS A 76 -8.31 -14.50 1.95
C LYS A 76 -7.42 -13.26 2.03
N ALA A 77 -7.70 -12.23 1.24
CA ALA A 77 -6.96 -10.96 1.28
C ALA A 77 -7.12 -10.25 2.63
N LEU A 78 -8.36 -10.18 3.15
CA LEU A 78 -8.66 -9.56 4.44
C LEU A 78 -8.02 -10.33 5.61
N ILE A 79 -8.13 -11.66 5.64
CA ILE A 79 -7.49 -12.49 6.67
C ILE A 79 -5.97 -12.31 6.66
N ARG A 80 -5.35 -12.21 5.47
CA ARG A 80 -3.92 -11.93 5.36
C ARG A 80 -3.56 -10.58 5.97
N LEU A 81 -4.30 -9.52 5.63
CA LEU A 81 -4.09 -8.19 6.20
C LEU A 81 -4.32 -8.16 7.71
N PHE A 82 -5.40 -8.78 8.17
CA PHE A 82 -5.74 -8.89 9.58
C PHE A 82 -4.66 -9.62 10.38
N ARG A 83 -4.12 -10.74 9.87
CA ARG A 83 -3.01 -11.45 10.52
C ARG A 83 -1.76 -10.57 10.66
N ILE A 84 -1.37 -9.88 9.59
CA ILE A 84 -0.20 -8.98 9.63
C ILE A 84 -0.45 -7.87 10.66
N TYR A 85 -1.61 -7.23 10.61
CA TYR A 85 -1.99 -6.18 11.56
C TYR A 85 -1.97 -6.67 13.01
N LEU A 86 -2.55 -7.84 13.27
CA LEU A 86 -2.62 -8.42 14.62
C LEU A 86 -1.24 -8.80 15.15
N ILE A 87 -0.37 -9.41 14.32
CA ILE A 87 1.02 -9.72 14.70
C ILE A 87 1.75 -8.44 15.11
N TRP A 88 1.70 -7.40 14.29
CA TRP A 88 2.33 -6.12 14.62
C TRP A 88 1.69 -5.45 15.84
N THR A 89 0.37 -5.54 16.00
CA THR A 89 -0.33 -5.00 17.17
C THR A 89 0.16 -5.66 18.46
N ILE A 90 0.35 -6.99 18.46
CA ILE A 90 0.90 -7.73 19.62
C ILE A 90 2.34 -7.31 19.90
N ILE A 91 3.17 -7.17 18.86
CA ILE A 91 4.57 -6.73 19.03
C ILE A 91 4.65 -5.32 19.62
N TYR A 92 3.71 -4.44 19.28
CA TYR A 92 3.65 -3.06 19.76
C TYR A 92 2.88 -2.86 21.07
N LEU A 93 2.21 -3.90 21.59
CA LEU A 93 1.57 -3.84 22.91
C LEU A 93 2.66 -3.74 24.00
N PRO A 94 2.61 -2.71 24.86
CA PRO A 94 3.59 -2.52 25.93
C PRO A 94 3.54 -3.61 27.01
#